data_AF-A0A662Q2T1-F1
#
_entry.id   AF-A0A662Q2T1-F1
#
_cell.length_a   1.000
_cell.length_b   1.000
_cell.length_c   1.000
_cell.angle_alpha   90.00
_cell.angle_beta   90.00
_cell.angle_gamma   90.00
#
_symmetry.space_group_name_H-M   'P 1'
#
loop_
_entity.id
_entity.type
_entity.pdbx_description
1 polymer ?
#
loop_
_entity_poly.entity_id
_entity_poly.type
_entity_poly.pdbx_seq_one_letter_code
_entity_poly.pdbx_strand_id
1 'polypeptide(L)'
;MAGALSSLAPEAVESFIGIEGYLTRTRGVGGVIKLRPEDFLAWELLTDGLDARSAYESWRGLSEGLGDHVLAVMRKRRIDTIRACTVIAKKLGIKPGEIGVCGIKDKMSVSWQFITLPSGSISQRGLRIGELIQVLPISYAARKLSSKKLARNVFEITVRNLSGELEEAEKCIRELSSRGLPNYYAHQRFGIARPITALVGRCMIEGRLEDAVKIFLAEFSPLESPENREARRRLLEDFDPKQALEYFPRSLRYERAVLSYLAKNPGDYLGALRSLPLRLRRLMVESVSALIFNKALSRIISENLLREVELGDLTVRLDRFGRPEPSRPIEVSSGNLSQVERMLERGRLAIALPVPGYLSPIPRSRKGEILLDVMRELDLEFRMFRLKSCPEASTRGSLRPITVPRWSCKILEFSGSSLKL
;
A
#
# COMPACT_ATOMS: atom_id res chain seq x y z
N MET A 1 -21.05 -5.82 14.76
CA MET A 1 -19.65 -5.57 14.31
C MET A 1 -18.80 -4.89 15.39
N ALA A 2 -19.35 -4.30 16.46
CA ALA A 2 -18.54 -3.91 17.62
C ALA A 2 -17.92 -5.18 18.27
N GLY A 3 -16.62 -5.15 18.56
CA GLY A 3 -15.90 -6.29 19.14
C GLY A 3 -15.40 -7.32 18.13
N ALA A 4 -15.50 -7.05 16.82
CA ALA A 4 -14.97 -7.96 15.79
C ALA A 4 -13.43 -8.05 15.83
N LEU A 5 -12.75 -7.05 16.39
CA LEU A 5 -11.28 -7.01 16.46
C LEU A 5 -10.70 -7.41 17.81
N SER A 6 -11.49 -7.44 18.88
CA SER A 6 -11.01 -7.71 20.24
C SER A 6 -10.46 -9.12 20.42
N SER A 7 -10.86 -10.07 19.56
CA SER A 7 -10.38 -11.45 19.52
C SER A 7 -9.54 -11.76 18.28
N LEU A 8 -9.14 -10.75 17.48
CA LEU A 8 -8.39 -10.98 16.25
C LEU A 8 -6.99 -11.52 16.55
N ALA A 9 -6.79 -12.81 16.29
CA ALA A 9 -5.49 -13.46 16.35
C ALA A 9 -4.58 -12.96 15.20
N PRO A 10 -3.25 -12.90 15.40
CA PRO A 10 -2.30 -12.50 14.35
C PRO A 10 -2.50 -13.26 13.02
N GLU A 11 -2.81 -14.56 13.10
CA GLU A 11 -2.97 -15.46 11.96
C GLU A 11 -4.29 -15.19 11.19
N ALA A 12 -5.28 -14.59 11.86
CA ALA A 12 -6.58 -14.28 11.27
C ALA A 12 -6.61 -12.92 10.55
N VAL A 13 -5.55 -12.10 10.67
CA VAL A 13 -5.50 -10.74 10.10
C VAL A 13 -5.67 -10.77 8.57
N GLU A 14 -5.00 -11.69 7.87
CA GLU A 14 -5.06 -11.79 6.41
C GLU A 14 -6.48 -12.14 5.93
N SER A 15 -7.09 -13.15 6.55
CA SER A 15 -8.47 -13.54 6.27
C SER A 15 -9.46 -12.41 6.57
N PHE A 16 -9.26 -11.68 7.68
CA PHE A 16 -10.08 -10.52 8.04
C PHE A 16 -10.05 -9.42 6.96
N ILE A 17 -8.91 -9.22 6.29
CA ILE A 17 -8.77 -8.26 5.17
C ILE A 17 -9.02 -8.90 3.80
N GLY A 18 -9.62 -10.09 3.76
CA GLY A 18 -10.07 -10.78 2.55
C GLY A 18 -8.99 -11.50 1.77
N ILE A 19 -7.79 -11.68 2.34
CA ILE A 19 -6.72 -12.49 1.76
C ILE A 19 -6.91 -13.90 2.31
N GLU A 20 -7.49 -14.78 1.49
CA GLU A 20 -7.88 -16.13 1.88
C GLU A 20 -7.20 -17.13 0.94
N GLY A 21 -6.49 -18.09 1.52
CA GLY A 21 -5.75 -19.11 0.76
C GLY A 21 -4.48 -18.60 0.10
N TYR A 22 -3.80 -19.52 -0.59
CA TYR A 22 -2.55 -19.26 -1.30
C TYR A 22 -2.64 -19.75 -2.73
N LEU A 23 -1.94 -19.07 -3.65
CA LEU A 23 -1.81 -19.55 -5.01
C LEU A 23 -0.96 -20.81 -5.05
N THR A 24 0.16 -20.84 -4.32
CA THR A 24 1.10 -21.97 -4.29
C THR A 24 0.58 -23.11 -3.44
N ARG A 25 0.85 -24.36 -3.86
CA ARG A 25 0.55 -25.57 -3.07
C ARG A 25 1.72 -26.02 -2.22
N THR A 26 2.92 -25.53 -2.51
CA THR A 26 4.13 -25.82 -1.72
C THR A 26 4.02 -25.23 -0.32
N ARG A 27 4.48 -26.00 0.67
CA ARG A 27 4.56 -25.57 2.07
C ARG A 27 5.48 -24.36 2.21
N GLY A 28 5.05 -23.37 2.99
CA GLY A 28 5.89 -22.19 3.26
C GLY A 28 7.14 -22.55 4.06
N VAL A 29 8.24 -21.82 3.81
CA VAL A 29 9.54 -22.02 4.47
C VAL A 29 9.62 -21.48 5.90
N GLY A 30 8.54 -20.85 6.38
CA GLY A 30 8.48 -20.18 7.67
C GLY A 30 9.44 -18.98 7.74
N GLY A 31 9.94 -18.71 8.95
CA GLY A 31 10.91 -17.66 9.21
C GLY A 31 10.33 -16.26 9.40
N VAL A 32 11.23 -15.31 9.61
CA VAL A 32 10.94 -13.92 10.00
C VAL A 32 11.68 -12.97 9.08
N ILE A 33 10.95 -11.99 8.55
CA ILE A 33 11.52 -10.86 7.81
C ILE A 33 11.65 -9.63 8.71
N LYS A 34 12.54 -8.69 8.35
CA LYS A 34 12.68 -7.39 9.02
C LYS A 34 13.05 -7.48 10.51
N LEU A 35 13.78 -8.52 10.92
CA LEU A 35 14.33 -8.63 12.29
C LEU A 35 15.30 -7.47 12.57
N ARG A 36 16.13 -7.12 11.59
CA ARG A 36 16.93 -5.89 11.55
C ARG A 36 16.77 -5.16 10.21
N PRO A 37 17.08 -3.85 10.13
CA PRO A 37 16.97 -3.08 8.89
C PRO A 37 17.71 -3.69 7.69
N GLU A 38 18.84 -4.35 7.94
CA GLU A 38 19.69 -4.97 6.92
C GLU A 38 19.06 -6.20 6.27
N ASP A 39 18.02 -6.78 6.89
CA ASP A 39 17.28 -7.91 6.32
C ASP A 39 16.28 -7.48 5.25
N PHE A 40 16.09 -6.17 5.09
CA PHE A 40 15.18 -5.61 4.10
C PHE A 40 15.84 -4.43 3.41
N LEU A 41 16.56 -4.73 2.33
CA LEU A 41 17.18 -3.73 1.48
C LEU A 41 16.23 -3.38 0.34
N ALA A 42 16.08 -2.10 0.04
CA ALA A 42 15.22 -1.66 -1.05
C ALA A 42 15.82 -0.48 -1.81
N TRP A 43 15.79 -0.51 -3.13
CA TRP A 43 16.23 0.61 -3.94
C TRP A 43 15.39 0.87 -5.18
N GLU A 44 15.46 2.10 -5.67
CA GLU A 44 14.67 2.56 -6.82
C GLU A 44 15.48 2.45 -8.11
N LEU A 45 14.80 2.02 -9.18
CA LEU A 45 15.26 2.22 -10.55
C LEU A 45 14.34 3.23 -11.23
N LEU A 46 14.92 4.22 -11.89
CA LEU A 46 14.17 5.22 -12.65
C LEU A 46 13.89 4.76 -14.09
N THR A 47 12.96 5.44 -14.75
CA THR A 47 12.54 5.14 -16.13
C THR A 47 13.60 5.37 -17.20
N ASP A 48 14.68 6.07 -16.87
CA ASP A 48 15.87 6.29 -17.69
C ASP A 48 17.00 5.28 -17.39
N GLY A 49 16.79 4.35 -16.46
CA GLY A 49 17.73 3.28 -16.13
C GLY A 49 18.65 3.57 -14.95
N LEU A 50 18.59 4.76 -14.35
CA LEU A 50 19.39 5.06 -13.15
C LEU A 50 18.97 4.15 -11.99
N ASP A 51 19.95 3.45 -11.39
CA ASP A 51 19.81 2.62 -10.20
C ASP A 51 20.31 3.38 -8.97
N ALA A 52 19.46 3.52 -7.94
CA ALA A 52 19.80 4.31 -6.76
C ALA A 52 20.95 3.71 -5.94
N ARG A 53 21.03 2.38 -5.82
CA ARG A 53 22.10 1.74 -5.03
C ARG A 53 23.43 1.86 -5.76
N SER A 54 23.46 1.58 -7.06
CA SER A 54 24.68 1.75 -7.87
C SER A 54 25.13 3.21 -7.88
N ALA A 55 24.22 4.17 -8.09
CA ALA A 55 24.57 5.60 -8.08
C ALA A 55 25.13 6.08 -6.73
N TYR A 56 24.70 5.45 -5.63
CA TYR A 56 25.25 5.72 -4.29
C TYR A 56 26.65 5.12 -4.11
N GLU A 57 26.84 3.86 -4.49
CA GLU A 57 28.11 3.12 -4.31
C GLU A 57 29.21 3.64 -5.25
N SER A 58 28.85 4.04 -6.47
CA SER A 58 29.77 4.59 -7.47
C SER A 58 29.79 6.12 -7.49
N TRP A 59 29.31 6.78 -6.43
CA TRP A 59 29.24 8.24 -6.39
C TRP A 59 30.63 8.88 -6.55
N ARG A 60 30.72 9.93 -7.37
CA ARG A 60 31.96 10.68 -7.66
C ARG A 60 31.81 12.19 -7.46
N GLY A 61 30.68 12.64 -6.92
CA GLY A 61 30.33 14.06 -6.85
C GLY A 61 29.16 14.42 -7.77
N LEU A 62 28.78 15.69 -7.75
CA LEU A 62 27.75 16.26 -8.61
C LEU A 62 28.33 16.49 -10.02
N SER A 63 27.71 15.90 -11.04
CA SER A 63 28.06 16.18 -12.43
C SER A 63 27.72 17.62 -12.83
N GLU A 64 28.52 18.21 -13.71
CA GLU A 64 28.23 19.53 -14.30
C GLU A 64 26.91 19.51 -15.07
N GLY A 65 26.19 20.64 -15.03
CA GLY A 65 24.91 20.78 -15.69
C GLY A 65 24.13 22.01 -15.21
N LEU A 66 22.91 22.13 -15.71
CA LEU A 66 21.97 23.20 -15.39
C LEU A 66 20.60 22.62 -15.00
N GLY A 67 19.88 23.33 -14.15
CA GLY A 67 18.51 23.00 -13.75
C GLY A 67 18.16 23.60 -12.41
N ASP A 68 16.86 23.80 -12.17
CA ASP A 68 16.35 24.38 -10.92
C ASP A 68 16.41 23.41 -9.73
N HIS A 69 16.70 22.13 -10.01
CA HIS A 69 16.80 21.09 -9.00
C HIS A 69 18.10 20.30 -9.16
N VAL A 70 18.50 19.64 -8.08
CA VAL A 70 19.54 18.62 -8.06
C VAL A 70 18.88 17.27 -7.77
N LEU A 71 19.08 16.30 -8.66
CA LEU A 71 18.81 14.90 -8.41
C LEU A 71 19.88 14.36 -7.47
N ALA A 72 19.46 13.73 -6.38
CA ALA A 72 20.33 13.12 -5.40
C ALA A 72 19.84 11.71 -5.06
N VAL A 73 20.73 10.86 -4.56
CA VAL A 73 20.35 9.61 -3.90
C VAL A 73 20.35 9.81 -2.39
N MET A 74 19.25 9.44 -1.75
CA MET A 74 19.12 9.35 -0.31
C MET A 74 19.23 7.88 0.11
N ARG A 75 20.30 7.54 0.85
CA ARG A 75 20.34 6.34 1.67
C ARG A 75 19.72 6.66 3.03
N LYS A 76 18.74 5.86 3.45
CA LYS A 76 18.16 5.94 4.79
C LYS A 76 18.18 4.59 5.51
N ARG A 77 18.28 4.61 6.84
CA ARG A 77 18.26 3.43 7.71
C ARG A 77 17.33 3.63 8.90
N ARG A 78 16.44 2.66 9.17
CA ARG A 78 15.51 2.65 10.32
C ARG A 78 14.63 3.90 10.47
N ILE A 79 14.37 4.61 9.37
CA ILE A 79 13.56 5.84 9.34
C ILE A 79 12.64 5.82 8.13
N ASP A 80 11.42 6.33 8.28
CA ASP A 80 10.47 6.47 7.17
C ASP A 80 10.83 7.67 6.28
N THR A 81 10.43 7.61 5.01
CA THR A 81 10.78 8.63 4.00
C THR A 81 10.29 10.03 4.39
N ILE A 82 9.08 10.17 4.95
CA ILE A 82 8.49 11.47 5.27
C ILE A 82 9.30 12.16 6.38
N ARG A 83 9.64 11.41 7.43
CA ARG A 83 10.46 11.91 8.53
C ARG A 83 11.89 12.21 8.05
N ALA A 84 12.46 11.37 7.19
CA ALA A 84 13.77 11.63 6.59
C ALA A 84 13.78 12.95 5.80
N CYS A 85 12.79 13.17 4.93
CA CYS A 85 12.63 14.44 4.19
C CYS A 85 12.46 15.63 5.14
N THR A 86 11.70 15.49 6.23
CA THR A 86 11.52 16.56 7.23
C THR A 86 12.84 16.95 7.89
N VAL A 87 13.65 15.96 8.26
CA VAL A 87 14.95 16.17 8.91
C VAL A 87 15.96 16.78 7.93
N ILE A 88 16.00 16.30 6.68
CA ILE A 88 16.84 16.85 5.61
C ILE A 88 16.46 18.31 5.34
N ALA A 89 15.17 18.59 5.14
CA ALA A 89 14.67 19.93 4.83
C ALA A 89 15.07 20.94 5.91
N LYS A 90 14.90 20.57 7.19
CA LYS A 90 15.36 21.39 8.32
C LYS A 90 16.87 21.67 8.28
N LYS A 91 17.69 20.67 7.94
CA LYS A 91 19.15 20.85 7.87
C LYS A 91 19.62 21.67 6.68
N LEU A 92 18.87 21.67 5.59
CA LEU A 92 19.16 22.45 4.39
C LEU A 92 18.48 23.83 4.37
N GLY A 93 17.67 24.17 5.38
CA GLY A 93 16.94 25.43 5.42
C GLY A 93 15.80 25.57 4.40
N ILE A 94 15.28 24.45 3.90
CA ILE A 94 14.20 24.39 2.91
C ILE A 94 12.91 23.82 3.51
N LYS A 95 11.79 23.92 2.80
CA LYS A 95 10.50 23.33 3.19
C LYS A 95 10.48 21.84 2.82
N PRO A 96 9.89 20.94 3.64
CA PRO A 96 9.78 19.52 3.31
C PRO A 96 9.06 19.26 1.97
N GLY A 97 8.10 20.13 1.64
CA GLY A 97 7.35 20.09 0.37
C GLY A 97 8.18 20.45 -0.86
N GLU A 98 9.42 20.91 -0.74
CA GLU A 98 10.32 21.18 -1.86
C GLU A 98 11.11 19.92 -2.26
N ILE A 99 11.24 18.95 -1.35
CA ILE A 99 11.88 17.67 -1.65
C ILE A 99 10.94 16.82 -2.53
N GLY A 100 11.44 16.39 -3.69
CA GLY A 100 10.75 15.44 -4.57
C GLY A 100 11.11 14.01 -4.24
N VAL A 101 10.14 13.10 -4.31
CA VAL A 101 10.33 11.67 -4.09
C VAL A 101 9.49 10.88 -5.09
N CYS A 102 9.95 9.70 -5.48
CA CYS A 102 9.16 8.76 -6.28
C CYS A 102 8.09 8.04 -5.46
N GLY A 103 8.37 7.78 -4.18
CA GLY A 103 7.47 7.12 -3.25
C GLY A 103 8.04 7.05 -1.85
N ILE A 104 7.30 6.40 -0.97
CA ILE A 104 7.73 6.12 0.41
C ILE A 104 8.37 4.73 0.49
N LYS A 105 9.26 4.55 1.47
CA LYS A 105 9.93 3.30 1.78
C LYS A 105 9.77 2.99 3.26
N ASP A 106 9.75 1.70 3.59
CA ASP A 106 9.50 1.23 4.95
C ASP A 106 10.50 1.79 5.97
N LYS A 107 10.04 2.00 7.20
CA LYS A 107 10.91 2.40 8.31
C LYS A 107 11.93 1.31 8.64
N MET A 108 11.50 0.06 8.79
CA MET A 108 12.38 -1.08 9.13
C MET A 108 13.07 -1.62 7.88
N SER A 109 13.96 -0.81 7.31
CA SER A 109 14.76 -1.13 6.11
C SER A 109 16.04 -0.31 6.07
N VAL A 110 16.98 -0.74 5.22
CA VAL A 110 17.96 0.15 4.59
C VAL A 110 17.50 0.39 3.16
N SER A 111 17.38 1.65 2.75
CA SER A 111 16.88 1.95 1.41
C SER A 111 17.61 3.08 0.72
N TRP A 112 17.79 2.93 -0.59
CA TRP A 112 18.35 3.93 -1.49
C TRP A 112 17.25 4.43 -2.42
N GLN A 113 16.88 5.69 -2.31
CA GLN A 113 15.82 6.26 -3.15
C GLN A 113 16.29 7.58 -3.75
N PHE A 114 15.79 7.89 -4.94
CA PHE A 114 16.08 9.17 -5.55
C PHE A 114 15.23 10.25 -4.90
N ILE A 115 15.84 11.41 -4.70
CA ILE A 115 15.17 12.63 -4.29
C ILE A 115 15.60 13.78 -5.19
N THR A 116 14.77 14.81 -5.29
CA THR A 116 15.21 16.11 -5.84
C THR A 116 15.18 17.17 -4.77
N LEU A 117 16.19 18.03 -4.77
CA LEU A 117 16.33 19.20 -3.91
C LEU A 117 16.41 20.46 -4.79
N PRO A 118 16.03 21.66 -4.31
CA PRO A 118 16.31 22.90 -5.02
C PRO A 118 17.80 23.06 -5.33
N SER A 119 18.15 23.58 -6.50
CA SER A 119 19.55 23.85 -6.84
C SER A 119 20.20 24.83 -5.86
N GLY A 120 21.46 24.57 -5.52
CA GLY A 120 22.19 25.33 -4.50
C GLY A 120 21.85 24.97 -3.05
N SER A 121 20.82 24.17 -2.78
CA SER A 121 20.43 23.84 -1.40
C SER A 121 21.29 22.74 -0.76
N ILE A 122 22.17 22.07 -1.51
CA ILE A 122 23.02 20.99 -1.01
C ILE A 122 24.46 21.18 -1.48
N SER A 123 25.42 20.91 -0.58
CA SER A 123 26.85 20.94 -0.90
C SER A 123 27.23 19.83 -1.89
N GLN A 124 28.26 20.06 -2.71
CA GLN A 124 28.86 19.03 -3.57
C GLN A 124 29.36 17.80 -2.78
N ARG A 125 29.69 17.95 -1.49
CA ARG A 125 30.08 16.84 -0.61
C ARG A 125 28.88 16.01 -0.10
N GLY A 126 27.66 16.41 -0.44
CA GLY A 126 26.44 15.82 0.06
C GLY A 126 26.09 16.25 1.50
N LEU A 127 25.18 15.51 2.11
CA LEU A 127 24.70 15.71 3.47
C LEU A 127 24.69 14.38 4.22
N ARG A 128 25.23 14.37 5.44
CA ARG A 128 25.15 13.22 6.35
C ARG A 128 24.51 13.64 7.66
N ILE A 129 23.55 12.85 8.13
CA ILE A 129 22.85 13.10 9.40
C ILE A 129 22.97 11.83 10.24
N GLY A 130 24.03 11.78 11.05
CA GLY A 130 24.41 10.59 11.82
C GLY A 130 24.60 9.36 10.93
N GLU A 131 24.08 8.23 11.39
CA GLU A 131 24.06 6.96 10.65
C GLU A 131 22.76 6.71 9.89
N LEU A 132 21.73 7.54 10.13
CA LEU A 132 20.37 7.29 9.67
C LEU A 132 20.16 7.74 8.23
N ILE A 133 20.81 8.81 7.80
CA ILE A 133 20.57 9.46 6.51
C ILE A 133 21.90 9.89 5.89
N GLN A 134 22.06 9.59 4.61
CA GLN A 134 23.09 10.16 3.74
C GLN A 134 22.46 10.55 2.41
N VAL A 135 22.72 11.77 1.95
CA VAL A 135 22.23 12.31 0.68
C VAL A 135 23.44 12.69 -0.18
N LEU A 136 23.52 12.13 -1.38
CA LEU A 136 24.61 12.35 -2.32
C LEU A 136 24.05 12.98 -3.61
N PRO A 137 24.43 14.21 -3.98
CA PRO A 137 23.97 14.87 -5.20
C PRO A 137 24.60 14.21 -6.44
N ILE A 138 23.80 13.94 -7.46
CA ILE A 138 24.21 13.17 -8.66
C ILE A 138 24.30 14.11 -9.87
N SER A 139 23.20 14.77 -10.22
CA SER A 139 23.10 15.59 -11.42
C SER A 139 22.06 16.70 -11.27
N TYR A 140 22.09 17.69 -12.16
CA TYR A 140 21.02 18.68 -12.24
C TYR A 140 19.76 18.10 -12.91
N ALA A 141 18.61 18.59 -12.50
CA ALA A 141 17.31 18.20 -13.01
C ALA A 141 16.42 19.43 -13.23
N ALA A 142 15.75 19.49 -14.38
CA ALA A 142 14.85 20.59 -14.71
C ALA A 142 13.55 20.58 -13.89
N ARG A 143 13.17 19.43 -13.32
CA ARG A 143 11.89 19.26 -12.63
C ARG A 143 12.05 18.46 -11.36
N LYS A 144 11.19 18.77 -10.40
CA LYS A 144 10.96 17.98 -9.20
C LYS A 144 10.59 16.53 -9.53
N LEU A 145 11.16 15.59 -8.79
CA LEU A 145 10.88 14.16 -8.94
C LEU A 145 9.42 13.85 -8.57
N SER A 146 8.82 12.93 -9.32
CA SER A 146 7.48 12.40 -9.05
C SER A 146 7.43 10.89 -9.30
N SER A 147 6.39 10.22 -8.80
CA SER A 147 6.18 8.78 -8.97
C SER A 147 6.21 8.29 -10.43
N LYS A 148 5.93 9.18 -11.40
CA LYS A 148 5.98 8.86 -12.84
C LYS A 148 7.39 8.44 -13.31
N LYS A 149 8.44 8.90 -12.61
CA LYS A 149 9.84 8.58 -12.92
C LYS A 149 10.30 7.24 -12.35
N LEU A 150 9.52 6.61 -11.46
CA LEU A 150 9.85 5.30 -10.91
C LEU A 150 9.54 4.20 -11.93
N ALA A 151 10.55 3.44 -12.35
CA ALA A 151 10.36 2.24 -13.16
C ALA A 151 9.95 1.06 -12.28
N ARG A 152 10.74 0.78 -11.23
CA ARG A 152 10.50 -0.32 -10.29
C ARG A 152 11.25 -0.11 -8.99
N ASN A 153 10.85 -0.88 -7.98
CA ASN A 153 11.63 -1.09 -6.77
C ASN A 153 12.32 -2.44 -6.88
N VAL A 154 13.58 -2.51 -6.46
CA VAL A 154 14.30 -3.75 -6.25
C VAL A 154 14.40 -3.98 -4.75
N PHE A 155 14.23 -5.23 -4.35
CA PHE A 155 14.29 -5.66 -2.97
C PHE A 155 15.33 -6.76 -2.85
N GLU A 156 16.07 -6.75 -1.76
CA GLU A 156 16.89 -7.87 -1.31
C GLU A 156 16.43 -8.17 0.12
N ILE A 157 15.82 -9.34 0.30
CA ILE A 157 15.09 -9.70 1.51
C ILE A 157 15.75 -10.92 2.13
N THR A 158 16.16 -10.80 3.39
CA THR A 158 16.61 -11.92 4.19
C THR A 158 15.49 -12.43 5.07
N VAL A 159 15.07 -13.67 4.84
CA VAL A 159 14.19 -14.43 5.72
C VAL A 159 15.09 -15.19 6.69
N ARG A 160 14.95 -14.93 7.99
CA ARG A 160 15.74 -15.56 9.05
C ARG A 160 14.92 -16.62 9.78
N ASN A 161 15.60 -17.52 10.48
CA ASN A 161 14.99 -18.56 11.32
C ASN A 161 14.03 -19.44 10.52
N LEU A 162 14.48 -19.89 9.35
CA LEU A 162 13.70 -20.80 8.51
C LEU A 162 13.36 -22.09 9.24
N SER A 163 12.20 -22.63 8.90
CA SER A 163 11.76 -23.97 9.31
C SER A 163 11.62 -24.94 8.14
N GLY A 164 11.72 -24.44 6.90
CA GLY A 164 11.72 -25.24 5.67
C GLY A 164 13.07 -25.20 4.97
N GLU A 165 13.18 -25.94 3.88
CA GLU A 165 14.42 -26.14 3.14
C GLU A 165 14.47 -25.28 1.88
N LEU A 166 15.63 -25.31 1.21
CA LEU A 166 15.85 -24.59 -0.03
C LEU A 166 14.91 -25.07 -1.14
N GLU A 167 14.62 -26.38 -1.20
CA GLU A 167 13.79 -26.97 -2.24
C GLU A 167 12.35 -26.43 -2.20
N GLU A 168 11.75 -26.23 -1.02
CA GLU A 168 10.42 -25.63 -0.93
C GLU A 168 10.43 -24.16 -1.37
N ALA A 169 11.49 -23.40 -1.07
CA ALA A 169 11.64 -22.02 -1.55
C ALA A 169 11.67 -21.99 -3.09
N GLU A 170 12.49 -22.82 -3.70
CA GLU A 170 12.63 -22.92 -5.16
C GLU A 170 11.33 -23.35 -5.83
N LYS A 171 10.64 -24.34 -5.25
CA LYS A 171 9.35 -24.81 -5.76
C LYS A 171 8.27 -23.73 -5.65
N CYS A 172 8.21 -23.00 -4.53
CA CYS A 172 7.34 -21.82 -4.38
C CYS A 172 7.61 -20.77 -5.47
N ILE A 173 8.88 -20.40 -5.69
CA ILE A 173 9.26 -19.40 -6.70
C ILE A 173 8.90 -19.87 -8.11
N ARG A 174 9.09 -21.15 -8.43
CA ARG A 174 8.68 -21.75 -9.71
C ARG A 174 7.17 -21.69 -9.91
N GLU A 175 6.39 -22.08 -8.90
CA GLU A 175 4.92 -21.99 -8.94
C GLU A 175 4.43 -20.56 -9.14
N LEU A 176 5.00 -19.59 -8.41
CA LEU A 176 4.64 -18.18 -8.58
C LEU A 176 5.02 -17.69 -9.98
N SER A 177 6.20 -18.05 -10.49
CA SER A 177 6.65 -17.63 -11.83
C SER A 177 5.71 -18.18 -12.92
N SER A 178 5.26 -19.42 -12.79
CA SER A 178 4.38 -20.08 -13.77
C SER A 178 2.89 -19.74 -13.60
N ARG A 179 2.44 -19.29 -12.43
CA ARG A 179 1.02 -19.00 -12.15
C ARG A 179 0.72 -17.51 -11.95
N GLY A 180 1.74 -16.70 -11.74
CA GLY A 180 1.66 -15.26 -11.46
C GLY A 180 1.76 -14.95 -9.98
N LEU A 181 1.86 -13.66 -9.64
CA LEU A 181 1.86 -13.17 -8.27
C LEU A 181 0.53 -12.43 -8.03
N PRO A 182 -0.37 -12.93 -7.16
CA PRO A 182 -1.61 -12.25 -6.84
C PRO A 182 -1.39 -10.83 -6.33
N ASN A 183 -2.15 -9.87 -6.85
CA ASN A 183 -1.94 -8.44 -6.61
C ASN A 183 -2.82 -7.89 -5.47
N TYR A 184 -2.83 -8.56 -4.31
CA TYR A 184 -3.61 -8.16 -3.14
C TYR A 184 -3.27 -6.74 -2.63
N TYR A 185 -4.22 -6.15 -1.91
CA TYR A 185 -3.95 -5.03 -1.01
C TYR A 185 -3.48 -5.56 0.35
N ALA A 186 -2.27 -5.18 0.76
CA ALA A 186 -1.69 -5.62 2.04
C ALA A 186 -2.28 -4.91 3.26
N HIS A 187 -1.97 -5.43 4.46
CA HIS A 187 -2.37 -4.93 5.78
C HIS A 187 -2.21 -3.41 5.98
N GLN A 188 -1.19 -2.77 5.37
CA GLN A 188 -0.98 -1.32 5.45
C GLN A 188 -2.19 -0.50 4.95
N ARG A 189 -2.99 -1.05 4.02
CA ARG A 189 -4.19 -0.40 3.49
C ARG A 189 -5.34 -0.36 4.49
N PHE A 190 -5.37 -1.32 5.41
CA PHE A 190 -6.45 -1.54 6.38
C PHE A 190 -6.08 -1.04 7.79
N GLY A 191 -4.78 -0.96 8.08
CA GLY A 191 -4.20 -0.64 9.38
C GLY A 191 -3.42 -1.85 9.91
N ILE A 192 -2.15 -1.67 10.27
CA ILE A 192 -1.24 -2.77 10.62
C ILE A 192 -1.62 -3.42 11.95
N ALA A 193 -1.61 -2.64 13.02
CA ALA A 193 -1.95 -3.13 14.36
C ALA A 193 -3.46 -3.16 14.61
N ARG A 194 -4.23 -2.41 13.80
CA ARG A 194 -5.67 -2.26 13.97
C ARG A 194 -6.34 -2.10 12.61
N PRO A 195 -6.81 -3.19 11.96
CA PRO A 195 -7.33 -3.16 10.60
C PRO A 195 -8.78 -2.59 10.50
N ILE A 196 -9.08 -1.49 11.19
CA ILE A 196 -10.42 -0.88 11.23
C ILE A 196 -10.82 -0.08 9.98
N THR A 197 -9.88 0.23 9.09
CA THR A 197 -10.08 1.29 8.08
C THR A 197 -11.27 0.98 7.15
N ALA A 198 -11.46 -0.30 6.81
CA ALA A 198 -12.60 -0.76 6.01
C ALA A 198 -13.91 -0.80 6.81
N LEU A 199 -13.86 -1.08 8.11
CA LEU A 199 -15.05 -1.04 8.98
C LEU A 199 -15.59 0.39 9.07
N VAL A 200 -14.72 1.37 9.29
CA VAL A 200 -15.08 2.79 9.31
C VAL A 200 -15.62 3.21 7.94
N GLY A 201 -14.93 2.82 6.86
CA GLY A 201 -15.36 3.10 5.49
C GLY A 201 -16.74 2.55 5.17
N ARG A 202 -17.06 1.34 5.65
CA ARG A 202 -18.37 0.71 5.45
C ARG A 202 -19.48 1.52 6.14
N CYS A 203 -19.29 1.89 7.39
CA CYS A 203 -20.22 2.77 8.10
C CYS A 203 -20.40 4.12 7.40
N MET A 204 -19.35 4.70 6.83
CA MET A 204 -19.44 5.93 6.03
C MET A 204 -20.26 5.76 4.74
N ILE A 205 -20.08 4.64 4.04
CA ILE A 205 -20.83 4.30 2.81
C ILE A 205 -22.33 4.13 3.12
N GLU A 206 -22.65 3.48 4.22
CA GLU A 206 -24.02 3.22 4.68
C GLU A 206 -24.68 4.44 5.36
N GLY A 207 -23.94 5.53 5.58
CA GLY A 207 -24.44 6.73 6.26
C GLY A 207 -24.53 6.62 7.79
N ARG A 208 -24.02 5.54 8.38
CA ARG A 208 -23.95 5.30 9.83
C ARG A 208 -22.76 6.03 10.44
N LEU A 209 -22.81 7.36 10.44
CA LEU A 209 -21.66 8.20 10.82
C LEU A 209 -21.28 8.10 12.29
N GLU A 210 -22.26 7.91 13.18
CA GLU A 210 -22.00 7.66 14.60
C GLU A 210 -21.16 6.41 14.80
N ASP A 211 -21.57 5.29 14.19
CA ASP A 211 -20.83 4.02 14.22
C ASP A 211 -19.43 4.19 13.63
N ALA A 212 -19.29 4.94 12.52
CA ALA A 212 -18.00 5.19 11.90
C ALA A 212 -17.04 5.87 12.90
N VAL A 213 -17.51 6.88 13.63
CA VAL A 213 -16.73 7.60 14.64
C VAL A 213 -16.44 6.72 15.85
N LYS A 214 -17.44 5.99 16.36
CA LYS A 214 -17.27 5.06 17.49
C LYS A 214 -16.26 3.96 17.18
N ILE A 215 -16.33 3.33 16.01
CA ILE A 215 -15.34 2.32 15.56
C ILE A 215 -13.96 2.96 15.44
N PHE A 216 -13.85 4.14 14.82
CA PHE A 216 -12.57 4.83 14.69
C PHE A 216 -11.92 5.12 16.04
N LEU A 217 -12.70 5.51 17.04
CA LEU A 217 -12.19 5.88 18.36
C LEU A 217 -11.97 4.69 19.29
N ALA A 218 -12.86 3.69 19.29
CA ALA A 218 -13.02 2.79 20.42
C ALA A 218 -12.82 1.30 20.08
N GLU A 219 -12.96 0.90 18.81
CA GLU A 219 -12.61 -0.48 18.42
C GLU A 219 -11.10 -0.70 18.57
N PHE A 220 -10.67 -1.83 19.12
CA PHE A 220 -9.27 -2.13 19.42
C PHE A 220 -8.88 -3.54 18.97
N SER A 221 -7.58 -3.78 18.82
CA SER A 221 -7.01 -5.09 18.53
C SER A 221 -6.00 -5.54 19.59
N PRO A 222 -5.87 -6.87 19.85
CA PRO A 222 -4.78 -7.45 20.63
C PRO A 222 -3.37 -7.11 20.13
N LEU A 223 -3.24 -6.63 18.88
CA LEU A 223 -1.96 -6.26 18.27
C LEU A 223 -1.54 -4.81 18.57
N GLU A 224 -2.42 -3.99 19.16
CA GLU A 224 -2.09 -2.64 19.62
C GLU A 224 -1.39 -2.63 20.99
N SER A 225 -0.70 -1.51 21.30
CA SER A 225 -0.07 -1.32 22.61
C SER A 225 -1.10 -1.38 23.75
N PRO A 226 -0.71 -1.89 24.94
CA PRO A 226 -1.61 -1.96 26.09
C PRO A 226 -2.23 -0.62 26.46
N GLU A 227 -1.44 0.46 26.42
CA GLU A 227 -1.90 1.83 26.70
C GLU A 227 -3.01 2.29 25.76
N ASN A 228 -2.86 2.07 24.44
CA ASN A 228 -3.89 2.43 23.48
C ASN A 228 -5.14 1.58 23.67
N ARG A 229 -4.97 0.28 23.94
CA ARG A 229 -6.09 -0.64 24.15
C ARG A 229 -6.94 -0.24 25.35
N GLU A 230 -6.29 0.09 26.46
CA GLU A 230 -6.98 0.49 27.69
C GLU A 230 -7.74 1.80 27.51
N ALA A 231 -7.15 2.81 26.86
CA ALA A 231 -7.85 4.05 26.55
C ALA A 231 -9.10 3.79 25.68
N ARG A 232 -9.00 2.94 24.66
CA ARG A 232 -10.15 2.59 23.81
C ARG A 232 -11.22 1.81 24.58
N ARG A 233 -10.82 0.86 25.42
CA ARG A 233 -11.71 0.06 26.27
C ARG A 233 -12.50 0.95 27.23
N ARG A 234 -11.83 1.88 27.92
CA ARG A 234 -12.47 2.85 28.81
C ARG A 234 -13.48 3.74 28.07
N LEU A 235 -13.17 4.14 26.82
CA LEU A 235 -14.12 4.92 26.02
C LEU A 235 -15.38 4.14 25.62
N LEU A 236 -15.30 2.81 25.50
CA LEU A 236 -16.47 1.97 25.17
C LEU A 236 -17.49 1.89 26.31
N GLU A 237 -17.07 2.10 27.56
CA GLU A 237 -17.95 1.97 28.74
C GLU A 237 -18.96 3.11 28.82
N ASP A 238 -18.50 4.37 28.81
CA ASP A 238 -19.37 5.54 29.04
C ASP A 238 -19.46 6.51 27.85
N PHE A 239 -18.68 6.29 26.78
CA PHE A 239 -18.55 7.14 25.59
C PHE A 239 -18.61 8.66 25.89
N ASP A 240 -17.71 9.16 26.74
CA ASP A 240 -17.54 10.59 27.03
C ASP A 240 -16.29 11.16 26.30
N PRO A 241 -16.46 11.91 25.20
CA PRO A 241 -15.33 12.48 24.46
C PRO A 241 -14.51 13.49 25.26
N LYS A 242 -15.12 14.21 26.21
CA LYS A 242 -14.45 15.22 27.02
C LYS A 242 -13.53 14.54 28.03
N GLN A 243 -14.04 13.56 28.77
CA GLN A 243 -13.25 12.78 29.71
C GLN A 243 -12.15 11.98 28.99
N ALA A 244 -12.44 11.45 27.80
CA ALA A 244 -11.48 10.70 26.99
C ALA A 244 -10.21 11.48 26.65
N LEU A 245 -10.29 12.81 26.49
CA LEU A 245 -9.11 13.63 26.22
C LEU A 245 -8.08 13.64 27.36
N GLU A 246 -8.48 13.30 28.58
CA GLU A 246 -7.60 13.25 29.75
C GLU A 246 -6.69 12.02 29.72
N TYR A 247 -7.22 10.86 29.27
CA TYR A 247 -6.49 9.59 29.31
C TYR A 247 -6.06 9.07 27.92
N PHE A 248 -6.57 9.61 26.81
CA PHE A 248 -6.11 9.20 25.47
C PHE A 248 -4.65 9.61 25.21
N PRO A 249 -3.76 8.69 24.81
CA PRO A 249 -2.36 8.99 24.56
C PRO A 249 -2.15 10.10 23.52
N ARG A 250 -1.16 10.97 23.73
CA ARG A 250 -0.81 12.07 22.79
C ARG A 250 -0.35 11.59 21.42
N SER A 251 0.07 10.33 21.32
CA SER A 251 0.43 9.66 20.07
C SER A 251 -0.78 9.47 19.14
N LEU A 252 -2.00 9.34 19.69
CA LEU A 252 -3.27 9.16 18.97
C LEU A 252 -3.83 10.50 18.47
N ARG A 253 -3.04 11.20 17.64
CA ARG A 253 -3.33 12.58 17.21
C ARG A 253 -4.68 12.72 16.50
N TYR A 254 -5.03 11.76 15.64
CA TYR A 254 -6.27 11.82 14.87
C TYR A 254 -7.49 11.52 15.76
N GLU A 255 -7.39 10.52 16.63
CA GLU A 255 -8.43 10.20 17.61
C GLU A 255 -8.68 11.38 18.54
N ARG A 256 -7.61 12.00 19.07
CA ARG A 256 -7.74 13.20 19.92
C ARG A 256 -8.37 14.39 19.18
N ALA A 257 -8.10 14.56 17.88
CA ALA A 257 -8.75 15.61 17.08
C ALA A 257 -10.27 15.37 16.97
N VAL A 258 -10.67 14.12 16.73
CA VAL A 258 -12.09 13.72 16.68
C VAL A 258 -12.76 13.89 18.05
N LEU A 259 -12.13 13.43 19.14
CA LEU A 259 -12.62 13.61 20.52
C LEU A 259 -12.78 15.09 20.87
N SER A 260 -11.79 15.91 20.54
CA SER A 260 -11.82 17.36 20.78
C SER A 260 -12.94 18.06 20.01
N TYR A 261 -13.25 17.60 18.80
CA TYR A 261 -14.37 18.11 18.03
C TYR A 261 -15.71 17.74 18.68
N LEU A 262 -15.91 16.46 19.02
CA LEU A 262 -17.14 15.96 19.63
C LEU A 262 -17.41 16.55 21.01
N ALA A 263 -16.36 16.79 21.82
CA ALA A 263 -16.50 17.42 23.12
C ALA A 263 -17.08 18.85 23.02
N LYS A 264 -16.88 19.53 21.89
CA LYS A 264 -17.42 20.87 21.61
C LYS A 264 -18.75 20.83 20.87
N ASN A 265 -18.99 19.78 20.07
CA ASN A 265 -20.16 19.63 19.21
C ASN A 265 -20.78 18.23 19.42
N PRO A 266 -21.44 17.97 20.56
CA PRO A 266 -22.05 16.67 20.82
C PRO A 266 -23.04 16.27 19.71
N GLY A 267 -22.94 15.03 19.23
CA GLY A 267 -23.82 14.50 18.17
C GLY A 267 -23.43 14.85 16.73
N ASP A 268 -22.49 15.78 16.50
CA ASP A 268 -22.02 16.08 15.13
C ASP A 268 -20.90 15.14 14.68
N TYR A 269 -21.28 13.90 14.35
CA TYR A 269 -20.35 12.88 13.87
C TYR A 269 -19.78 13.18 12.48
N LEU A 270 -20.51 13.89 11.62
CA LEU A 270 -20.01 14.30 10.31
C LEU A 270 -18.88 15.33 10.44
N GLY A 271 -19.10 16.35 11.27
CA GLY A 271 -18.09 17.33 11.63
C GLY A 271 -16.86 16.67 12.28
N ALA A 272 -17.09 15.69 13.16
CA ALA A 272 -16.03 14.93 13.80
C ALA A 272 -15.16 14.19 12.76
N LEU A 273 -15.77 13.51 11.79
CA LEU A 273 -15.03 12.90 10.67
C LEU A 273 -14.30 13.96 9.83
N ARG A 274 -14.91 15.12 9.59
CA ARG A 274 -14.30 16.22 8.82
C ARG A 274 -13.09 16.86 9.50
N SER A 275 -12.91 16.69 10.81
CA SER A 275 -11.65 17.03 11.49
C SER A 275 -10.45 16.23 10.98
N LEU A 276 -10.70 15.07 10.35
CA LEU A 276 -9.66 14.24 9.74
C LEU A 276 -9.26 14.76 8.35
N PRO A 277 -7.97 14.63 7.97
CA PRO A 277 -7.52 14.97 6.63
C PRO A 277 -8.34 14.24 5.56
N LEU A 278 -8.69 14.93 4.48
CA LEU A 278 -9.49 14.36 3.38
C LEU A 278 -8.91 13.05 2.82
N ARG A 279 -7.58 12.94 2.75
CA ARG A 279 -6.90 11.73 2.29
C ARG A 279 -7.19 10.51 3.19
N LEU A 280 -7.29 10.72 4.50
CA LEU A 280 -7.61 9.63 5.45
C LEU A 280 -9.08 9.21 5.31
N ARG A 281 -9.99 10.18 5.14
CA ARG A 281 -11.41 9.89 4.89
C ARG A 281 -11.64 9.12 3.59
N ARG A 282 -10.92 9.49 2.51
CA ARG A 282 -10.94 8.74 1.24
C ARG A 282 -10.37 7.34 1.40
N LEU A 283 -9.26 7.20 2.13
CA LEU A 283 -8.66 5.90 2.42
C LEU A 283 -9.64 4.94 3.11
N MET A 284 -10.47 5.43 4.05
CA MET A 284 -11.52 4.63 4.70
C MET A 284 -12.47 4.03 3.66
N VAL A 285 -13.04 4.85 2.79
CA VAL A 285 -13.95 4.39 1.72
C VAL A 285 -13.24 3.46 0.73
N GLU A 286 -12.05 3.83 0.26
CA GLU A 286 -11.23 3.05 -0.69
C GLU A 286 -10.81 1.69 -0.10
N SER A 287 -10.66 1.59 1.22
CA SER A 287 -10.31 0.31 1.86
C SER A 287 -11.47 -0.70 1.83
N VAL A 288 -12.73 -0.24 1.73
CA VAL A 288 -13.87 -1.14 1.47
C VAL A 288 -13.75 -1.72 0.05
N SER A 289 -13.43 -0.87 -0.93
CA SER A 289 -13.17 -1.33 -2.31
C SER A 289 -12.01 -2.33 -2.36
N ALA A 290 -10.95 -2.09 -1.57
CA ALA A 290 -9.82 -3.00 -1.45
C ALA A 290 -10.19 -4.35 -0.80
N LEU A 291 -11.07 -4.35 0.21
CA LEU A 291 -11.58 -5.57 0.84
C LEU A 291 -12.36 -6.43 -0.16
N ILE A 292 -13.27 -5.80 -0.92
CA ILE A 292 -14.03 -6.49 -1.97
C ILE A 292 -13.08 -7.10 -3.01
N PHE A 293 -12.10 -6.31 -3.48
CA PHE A 293 -11.10 -6.79 -4.44
C PHE A 293 -10.30 -7.98 -3.89
N ASN A 294 -9.85 -7.92 -2.62
CA ASN A 294 -9.12 -9.01 -2.00
C ASN A 294 -9.97 -10.29 -1.93
N LYS A 295 -11.21 -10.21 -1.43
CA LYS A 295 -12.11 -11.36 -1.35
C LYS A 295 -12.40 -11.97 -2.72
N ALA A 296 -12.64 -11.14 -3.74
CA ALA A 296 -12.85 -11.62 -5.10
C ALA A 296 -11.59 -12.30 -5.66
N LEU A 297 -10.40 -11.73 -5.43
CA LEU A 297 -9.13 -12.33 -5.87
C LEU A 297 -8.87 -13.68 -5.19
N SER A 298 -9.19 -13.82 -3.90
CA SER A 298 -9.10 -15.09 -3.16
C SER A 298 -9.97 -16.17 -3.80
N ARG A 299 -11.22 -15.85 -4.15
CA ARG A 299 -12.14 -16.77 -4.84
C ARG A 299 -11.69 -17.14 -6.25
N ILE A 300 -11.19 -16.17 -7.02
CA ILE A 300 -10.61 -16.40 -8.35
C ILE A 300 -9.43 -17.39 -8.27
N ILE A 301 -8.61 -17.27 -7.23
CA ILE A 301 -7.49 -18.19 -7.01
C ILE A 301 -8.01 -19.59 -6.62
N SER A 302 -9.02 -19.70 -5.75
CA SER A 302 -9.58 -21.00 -5.38
C SER A 302 -10.29 -21.71 -6.55
N GLU A 303 -10.88 -20.95 -7.47
CA GLU A 303 -11.48 -21.47 -8.71
C GLU A 303 -10.44 -21.67 -9.83
N ASN A 304 -9.15 -21.43 -9.57
CA ASN A 304 -8.04 -21.55 -10.53
C ASN A 304 -8.15 -20.66 -11.79
N LEU A 305 -8.91 -19.57 -11.71
CA LEU A 305 -9.20 -18.67 -12.84
C LEU A 305 -8.12 -17.58 -13.04
N LEU A 306 -7.08 -17.51 -12.20
CA LEU A 306 -6.16 -16.36 -12.16
C LEU A 306 -5.48 -16.01 -13.51
N ARG A 307 -5.21 -17.01 -14.35
CA ARG A 307 -4.54 -16.83 -15.66
C ARG A 307 -5.46 -17.03 -16.86
N GLU A 308 -6.60 -17.68 -16.68
CA GLU A 308 -7.48 -18.03 -17.76
C GLU A 308 -8.11 -16.76 -18.33
N VAL A 309 -8.09 -16.60 -19.66
CA VAL A 309 -8.71 -15.46 -20.34
C VAL A 309 -10.13 -15.86 -20.72
N GLU A 310 -11.11 -15.13 -20.24
CA GLU A 310 -12.53 -15.42 -20.50
C GLU A 310 -13.20 -14.27 -21.26
N LEU A 311 -14.25 -14.59 -22.01
CA LEU A 311 -15.09 -13.55 -22.61
C LEU A 311 -15.68 -12.65 -21.51
N GLY A 312 -15.71 -11.35 -21.78
CA GLY A 312 -16.14 -10.34 -20.81
C GLY A 312 -15.07 -9.92 -19.81
N ASP A 313 -13.88 -10.52 -19.80
CA ASP A 313 -12.79 -10.08 -18.93
C ASP A 313 -12.40 -8.64 -19.27
N LEU A 314 -12.07 -7.86 -18.25
CA LEU A 314 -11.53 -6.53 -18.44
C LEU A 314 -10.00 -6.62 -18.43
N THR A 315 -9.36 -5.97 -19.41
CA THR A 315 -7.91 -5.87 -19.46
C THR A 315 -7.45 -4.41 -19.49
N VAL A 316 -6.28 -4.15 -18.93
CA VAL A 316 -5.64 -2.82 -18.93
C VAL A 316 -4.33 -2.86 -19.71
N ARG A 317 -4.04 -1.78 -20.44
CA ARG A 317 -2.74 -1.60 -21.11
C ARG A 317 -1.64 -1.34 -20.11
N LEU A 318 -0.48 -1.91 -20.41
CA LEU A 318 0.73 -1.75 -19.61
C LEU A 318 1.77 -0.97 -20.40
N ASP A 319 2.43 -0.04 -19.71
CA ASP A 319 3.61 0.61 -20.26
C ASP A 319 4.83 -0.34 -20.29
N ARG A 320 5.95 0.13 -20.83
CA ARG A 320 7.19 -0.66 -20.92
C ARG A 320 7.75 -1.14 -19.56
N PHE A 321 7.27 -0.61 -18.43
CA PHE A 321 7.66 -0.99 -17.07
C PHE A 321 6.63 -1.90 -16.38
N GLY A 322 5.53 -2.26 -17.06
CA GLY A 322 4.46 -3.08 -16.49
C GLY A 322 3.48 -2.27 -15.63
N ARG A 323 3.45 -0.93 -15.77
CA ARG A 323 2.52 -0.07 -15.05
C ARG A 323 1.23 0.10 -15.85
N PRO A 324 0.04 0.00 -15.22
CA PRO A 324 -1.23 0.26 -15.91
C PRO A 324 -1.28 1.68 -16.46
N GLU A 325 -1.57 1.81 -17.76
CA GLU A 325 -1.79 3.09 -18.42
C GLU A 325 -3.21 3.60 -18.16
N PRO A 326 -3.38 4.93 -17.97
CA PRO A 326 -4.70 5.53 -17.82
C PRO A 326 -5.44 5.49 -19.17
N SER A 327 -6.09 4.36 -19.44
CA SER A 327 -6.81 4.07 -20.68
C SER A 327 -8.15 3.39 -20.36
N ARG A 328 -9.07 3.40 -21.32
CA ARG A 328 -10.30 2.61 -21.18
C ARG A 328 -9.94 1.13 -21.13
N PRO A 329 -10.61 0.32 -20.30
CA PRO A 329 -10.41 -1.12 -20.33
C PRO A 329 -10.74 -1.67 -21.71
N ILE A 330 -10.04 -2.74 -22.08
CA ILE A 330 -10.40 -3.55 -23.24
C ILE A 330 -11.17 -4.75 -22.70
N GLU A 331 -12.45 -4.83 -23.05
CA GLU A 331 -13.31 -5.99 -22.76
C GLU A 331 -12.99 -7.11 -23.77
N VAL A 332 -12.79 -8.32 -23.26
CA VAL A 332 -12.51 -9.50 -24.09
C VAL A 332 -13.81 -9.93 -24.78
N SER A 333 -13.73 -10.14 -26.09
CA SER A 333 -14.82 -10.59 -26.95
C SER A 333 -14.32 -11.65 -27.91
N SER A 334 -15.22 -12.39 -28.56
CA SER A 334 -14.84 -13.39 -29.56
C SER A 334 -14.01 -12.79 -30.70
N GLY A 335 -14.27 -11.53 -31.07
CA GLY A 335 -13.54 -10.85 -32.16
C GLY A 335 -12.14 -10.37 -31.81
N ASN A 336 -11.77 -10.28 -30.52
CA ASN A 336 -10.44 -9.80 -30.10
C ASN A 336 -9.66 -10.79 -29.21
N LEU A 337 -10.22 -11.94 -28.87
CA LEU A 337 -9.66 -12.92 -27.94
C LEU A 337 -8.20 -13.28 -28.28
N SER A 338 -7.93 -13.75 -29.50
CA SER A 338 -6.56 -14.15 -29.91
C SER A 338 -5.57 -13.00 -29.90
N GLN A 339 -6.03 -11.75 -30.10
CA GLN A 339 -5.17 -10.57 -29.99
C GLN A 339 -4.87 -10.27 -28.52
N VAL A 340 -5.87 -10.36 -27.65
CA VAL A 340 -5.72 -10.15 -26.21
C VAL A 340 -4.77 -11.18 -25.60
N GLU A 341 -4.94 -12.46 -25.89
CA GLU A 341 -4.06 -13.55 -25.43
C GLU A 341 -2.61 -13.28 -25.80
N ARG A 342 -2.34 -12.98 -27.07
CA ARG A 342 -0.99 -12.62 -27.56
C ARG A 342 -0.42 -11.40 -26.84
N MET A 343 -1.24 -10.41 -26.50
CA MET A 343 -0.79 -9.20 -25.80
C MET A 343 -0.55 -9.45 -24.30
N LEU A 344 -1.30 -10.35 -23.68
CA LEU A 344 -1.08 -10.81 -22.31
C LEU A 344 0.25 -11.58 -22.21
N GLU A 345 0.49 -12.53 -23.12
CA GLU A 345 1.75 -13.28 -23.21
C GLU A 345 2.97 -12.36 -23.37
N ARG A 346 2.84 -11.28 -24.15
CA ARG A 346 3.88 -10.27 -24.35
C ARG A 346 4.00 -9.26 -23.21
N GLY A 347 3.20 -9.37 -22.14
CA GLY A 347 3.19 -8.45 -21.01
C GLY A 347 2.79 -7.02 -21.37
N ARG A 348 1.95 -6.84 -22.41
CA ARG A 348 1.42 -5.53 -22.84
C ARG A 348 0.00 -5.27 -22.33
N LEU A 349 -0.70 -6.32 -21.90
CA LEU A 349 -1.97 -6.24 -21.19
C LEU A 349 -1.85 -6.97 -19.84
N ALA A 350 -2.77 -6.67 -18.93
CA ALA A 350 -3.07 -7.51 -17.78
C ALA A 350 -4.59 -7.63 -17.59
N ILE A 351 -5.07 -8.81 -17.22
CA ILE A 351 -6.44 -8.99 -16.72
C ILE A 351 -6.60 -8.18 -15.43
N ALA A 352 -7.70 -7.46 -15.32
CA ALA A 352 -7.99 -6.55 -14.23
C ALA A 352 -9.42 -6.70 -13.74
N LEU A 353 -9.62 -6.43 -12.46
CA LEU A 353 -10.95 -6.24 -11.89
C LEU A 353 -11.20 -4.78 -11.55
N PRO A 354 -12.47 -4.35 -11.57
CA PRO A 354 -12.88 -3.13 -10.91
C PRO A 354 -12.50 -3.16 -9.43
N VAL A 355 -11.85 -2.09 -8.98
CA VAL A 355 -11.80 -1.71 -7.56
C VAL A 355 -13.04 -0.83 -7.34
N PRO A 356 -14.08 -1.33 -6.64
CA PRO A 356 -15.41 -0.73 -6.70
C PRO A 356 -15.47 0.76 -6.37
N GLY A 357 -16.30 1.47 -7.11
CA GLY A 357 -16.68 2.86 -6.91
C GLY A 357 -17.82 3.25 -7.83
N TYR A 358 -18.36 4.46 -7.68
CA TYR A 358 -19.65 4.82 -8.29
C TYR A 358 -19.66 4.98 -9.81
N LEU A 359 -18.50 4.93 -10.47
CA LEU A 359 -18.35 4.91 -11.93
C LEU A 359 -17.60 3.67 -12.43
N SER A 360 -17.55 2.60 -11.62
CA SER A 360 -16.88 1.37 -12.04
C SER A 360 -17.64 0.69 -13.19
N PRO A 361 -16.94 0.12 -14.18
CA PRO A 361 -17.57 -0.71 -15.18
C PRO A 361 -18.11 -1.99 -14.53
N ILE A 362 -19.27 -2.48 -15.00
CA ILE A 362 -19.83 -3.76 -14.57
C ILE A 362 -19.11 -4.86 -15.36
N PRO A 363 -18.35 -5.75 -14.70
CA PRO A 363 -17.63 -6.81 -15.38
C PRO A 363 -18.60 -7.92 -15.80
N ARG A 364 -18.31 -8.61 -16.90
CA ARG A 364 -19.22 -9.59 -17.52
C ARG A 364 -18.64 -10.99 -17.68
N SER A 365 -17.42 -11.22 -17.19
CA SER A 365 -16.82 -12.55 -17.11
C SER A 365 -17.15 -13.25 -15.79
N ARG A 366 -16.80 -14.53 -15.69
CA ARG A 366 -16.87 -15.30 -14.44
C ARG A 366 -16.10 -14.62 -13.29
N LYS A 367 -14.91 -14.08 -13.56
CA LYS A 367 -14.14 -13.27 -12.59
C LYS A 367 -14.90 -12.02 -12.15
N GLY A 368 -15.63 -11.42 -13.08
CA GLY A 368 -16.54 -10.31 -12.83
C GLY A 368 -17.71 -10.69 -11.93
N GLU A 369 -18.37 -11.81 -12.21
CA GLU A 369 -19.44 -12.36 -11.38
C GLU A 369 -18.97 -12.61 -9.95
N ILE A 370 -17.78 -13.20 -9.76
CA ILE A 370 -17.19 -13.41 -8.43
C ILE A 370 -17.07 -12.08 -7.64
N LEU A 371 -16.66 -10.99 -8.30
CA LEU A 371 -16.61 -9.66 -7.68
C LEU A 371 -18.02 -9.19 -7.27
N LEU A 372 -19.01 -9.36 -8.15
CA LEU A 372 -20.40 -8.98 -7.89
C LEU A 372 -21.01 -9.82 -6.76
N ASP A 373 -20.67 -11.10 -6.66
CA ASP A 373 -21.11 -12.01 -5.60
C ASP A 373 -20.59 -11.54 -4.25
N VAL A 374 -19.31 -11.21 -4.15
CA VAL A 374 -18.72 -10.62 -2.94
C VAL A 374 -19.40 -9.30 -2.58
N MET A 375 -19.73 -8.46 -3.57
CA MET A 375 -20.46 -7.23 -3.30
C MET A 375 -21.87 -7.50 -2.77
N ARG A 376 -22.59 -8.48 -3.32
CA ARG A 376 -23.92 -8.90 -2.86
C ARG A 376 -23.88 -9.44 -1.42
N GLU A 377 -22.91 -10.27 -1.08
CA GLU A 377 -22.72 -10.80 0.28
C GLU A 377 -22.41 -9.72 1.33
N LEU A 378 -21.81 -8.61 0.89
CA LEU A 378 -21.52 -7.47 1.74
C LEU A 378 -22.65 -6.43 1.76
N ASP A 379 -23.75 -6.69 1.05
CA ASP A 379 -24.88 -5.77 0.83
C ASP A 379 -24.43 -4.42 0.25
N LEU A 380 -23.49 -4.45 -0.69
CA LEU A 380 -22.89 -3.26 -1.30
C LEU A 380 -23.17 -3.18 -2.81
N GLU A 381 -23.40 -1.96 -3.26
CA GLU A 381 -23.56 -1.64 -4.67
C GLU A 381 -22.62 -0.51 -5.10
N PHE A 382 -22.23 -0.48 -6.38
CA PHE A 382 -21.34 0.56 -6.92
C PHE A 382 -21.82 1.98 -6.60
N ARG A 383 -23.12 2.25 -6.71
CA ARG A 383 -23.71 3.58 -6.45
C ARG A 383 -23.48 4.07 -5.02
N MET A 384 -23.33 3.18 -4.05
CA MET A 384 -23.18 3.53 -2.63
C MET A 384 -21.83 4.19 -2.34
N PHE A 385 -20.82 3.96 -3.19
CA PHE A 385 -19.52 4.62 -3.11
C PHE A 385 -19.57 6.12 -3.48
N ARG A 386 -20.76 6.62 -3.88
CA ARG A 386 -21.11 8.04 -3.91
C ARG A 386 -21.80 8.42 -2.60
N LEU A 387 -21.00 8.81 -1.62
CA LEU A 387 -21.47 9.08 -0.27
C LEU A 387 -22.34 10.34 -0.26
N LYS A 388 -23.62 10.21 0.15
CA LYS A 388 -24.53 11.35 0.28
C LYS A 388 -24.10 12.31 1.39
N SER A 389 -23.75 11.77 2.56
CA SER A 389 -23.42 12.57 3.76
C SER A 389 -21.99 13.12 3.75
N CYS A 390 -21.06 12.49 3.02
CA CYS A 390 -19.66 12.92 2.91
C CYS A 390 -19.17 12.85 1.44
N PRO A 391 -19.73 13.68 0.53
CA PRO A 391 -19.46 13.58 -0.91
C PRO A 391 -17.98 13.71 -1.26
N GLU A 392 -17.21 14.50 -0.51
CA GLU A 392 -15.78 14.72 -0.73
C GLU A 392 -14.92 13.45 -0.58
N ALA A 393 -15.42 12.45 0.16
CA ALA A 393 -14.79 11.16 0.37
C ALA A 393 -15.23 10.07 -0.64
N SER A 394 -16.16 10.39 -1.54
CA SER A 394 -16.63 9.45 -2.57
C SER A 394 -15.51 8.98 -3.49
N THR A 395 -15.58 7.73 -3.93
CA THR A 395 -14.61 7.14 -4.88
C THR A 395 -15.27 6.73 -6.19
N ARG A 396 -14.69 7.16 -7.30
CA ARG A 396 -15.14 6.78 -8.65
C ARG A 396 -14.89 5.30 -8.97
N GLY A 397 -13.97 4.68 -8.24
CA GLY A 397 -13.45 3.36 -8.55
C GLY A 397 -12.26 3.44 -9.51
N SER A 398 -11.62 2.30 -9.74
CA SER A 398 -10.48 2.16 -10.64
C SER A 398 -10.42 0.73 -11.18
N LEU A 399 -9.43 0.44 -12.02
CA LEU A 399 -9.12 -0.92 -12.45
C LEU A 399 -7.78 -1.33 -11.89
N ARG A 400 -7.70 -2.58 -11.42
CA ARG A 400 -6.46 -3.14 -10.85
C ARG A 400 -6.19 -4.49 -11.49
N PRO A 401 -4.98 -4.70 -12.06
CA PRO A 401 -4.52 -6.01 -12.47
C PRO A 401 -4.65 -7.04 -11.35
N ILE A 402 -5.19 -8.23 -11.64
CA ILE A 402 -5.35 -9.31 -10.64
C ILE A 402 -4.01 -9.98 -10.29
N THR A 403 -3.04 -9.91 -11.21
CA THR A 403 -1.65 -10.31 -10.99
C THR A 403 -0.72 -9.10 -11.05
N VAL A 404 0.42 -9.16 -10.36
CA VAL A 404 1.49 -8.17 -10.50
C VAL A 404 2.06 -8.33 -11.91
N PRO A 405 1.93 -7.32 -12.81
CA PRO A 405 2.21 -7.57 -14.23
C PRO A 405 3.68 -7.84 -14.55
N ARG A 406 4.60 -7.26 -13.76
CA ARG A 406 6.03 -7.42 -13.97
C ARG A 406 6.77 -7.52 -12.65
N TRP A 407 7.28 -8.71 -12.36
CA TRP A 407 8.07 -9.02 -11.18
C TRP A 407 9.00 -10.20 -11.49
N SER A 408 10.02 -10.38 -10.66
CA SER A 408 10.93 -11.51 -10.70
C SER A 408 11.47 -11.74 -9.29
N CYS A 409 11.68 -12.99 -8.92
CA CYS A 409 12.29 -13.37 -7.65
C CYS A 409 13.36 -14.43 -7.95
N LYS A 410 14.50 -14.37 -7.26
CA LYS A 410 15.55 -15.37 -7.35
C LYS A 410 16.14 -15.57 -5.96
N ILE A 411 16.73 -16.73 -5.73
CA ILE A 411 17.48 -16.98 -4.50
C ILE A 411 18.91 -16.47 -4.74
N LEU A 412 19.39 -15.61 -3.84
CA LEU A 412 20.74 -15.07 -3.87
C LEU A 412 21.69 -15.91 -3.03
N GLU A 413 21.23 -16.35 -1.86
CA GLU A 413 22.03 -17.06 -0.88
C GLU A 413 21.12 -17.90 0.03
N PHE A 414 21.58 -19.09 0.40
CA PHE A 414 20.96 -19.92 1.42
C PHE A 414 22.04 -20.40 2.37
N SER A 415 21.89 -20.08 3.65
CA SER A 415 22.62 -20.69 4.76
C SER A 415 21.58 -21.38 5.61
N GLY A 416 21.81 -22.57 6.18
CA GLY A 416 20.75 -23.46 6.67
C GLY A 416 19.60 -22.86 7.52
N SER A 417 19.78 -21.71 8.17
CA SER A 417 18.73 -20.98 8.91
C SER A 417 18.28 -19.65 8.30
N SER A 418 18.80 -19.23 7.14
CA SER A 418 18.42 -18.01 6.45
C SER A 418 18.44 -18.09 4.92
N LEU A 419 17.42 -17.49 4.32
CA LEU A 419 17.22 -17.44 2.87
C LEU A 419 17.25 -15.99 2.43
N LYS A 420 18.06 -15.70 1.43
CA LYS A 420 18.20 -14.38 0.84
C LYS A 420 17.61 -14.39 -0.57
N LEU A 421 16.62 -13.52 -0.79
CA LEU A 421 15.87 -13.33 -2.04
C LEU A 421 16.24 -12.02 -2.71
#